data_AF-A0A935VIL2-F1
#
_entry.id   AF-A0A935VIL2-F1
#
_cell.length_a   1.000
_cell.length_b   1.000
_cell.length_c   1.000
_cell.angle_alpha   90.00
_cell.angle_beta   90.00
_cell.angle_gamma   90.00
#
_symmetry.space_group_name_H-M   'P 1'
#
loop_
_entity.id
_entity.type
_entity.pdbx_description
1 polymer ?
#
loop_
_entity_poly.entity_id
_entity_poly.type
_entity_poly.pdbx_seq_one_letter_code
_entity_poly.pdbx_strand_id
1 'polypeptide(L)'
;MKKITYLSIVLAGLAFASCKKDRVCECTWSTTDPAAAGFTQTEETTYKKVKKSVAVENCESISYQTTAPVAGFITTNDCKLK
;
A
#
# COMPACT_ATOMS: atom_id res chain seq x y z
N MET A 1 8.64 -11.09 -56.02
CA MET A 1 9.32 -10.97 -54.71
C MET A 1 8.29 -10.52 -53.69
N LYS A 2 7.98 -11.38 -52.71
CA LYS A 2 6.81 -11.29 -51.83
C LYS A 2 6.93 -10.11 -50.86
N LYS A 3 5.88 -9.29 -50.85
CA LYS A 3 5.67 -8.17 -49.94
C LYS A 3 4.94 -8.68 -48.68
N ILE A 4 5.13 -7.96 -47.57
CA ILE A 4 4.24 -7.88 -46.40
C ILE A 4 4.26 -9.09 -45.46
N THR A 5 5.18 -9.12 -44.48
CA THR A 5 5.02 -9.96 -43.27
C THR A 5 5.82 -9.46 -42.06
N TYR A 6 5.85 -8.15 -41.79
CA TYR A 6 6.51 -7.60 -40.59
C TYR A 6 5.65 -6.57 -39.86
N LEU A 7 4.33 -6.73 -39.87
CA LEU A 7 3.41 -5.78 -39.22
C LEU A 7 2.43 -6.47 -38.25
N SER A 8 2.83 -7.56 -37.61
CA SER A 8 1.96 -8.32 -36.69
C SER A 8 2.47 -8.42 -35.26
N ILE A 9 3.64 -7.84 -34.93
CA ILE A 9 4.24 -7.97 -33.57
C ILE A 9 3.95 -6.75 -32.66
N VAL A 10 3.42 -5.65 -33.20
CA VAL A 10 3.28 -4.39 -32.43
C VAL A 10 2.07 -4.38 -31.46
N LEU A 11 1.10 -5.30 -31.58
CA LEU A 11 -0.11 -5.28 -30.72
C LEU A 11 -0.03 -6.14 -29.44
N ALA A 12 1.03 -6.93 -29.23
CA ALA A 12 1.17 -7.70 -27.99
C ALA A 12 1.65 -6.86 -26.78
N GLY A 13 2.04 -5.60 -27.01
CA GLY A 13 2.58 -4.71 -25.96
C GLY A 13 1.54 -3.96 -25.12
N LEU A 14 0.23 -4.07 -25.42
CA LEU A 14 -0.80 -3.25 -24.74
C LEU A 14 -1.49 -3.95 -23.56
N ALA A 15 -1.09 -5.19 -23.22
CA ALA A 15 -1.59 -5.88 -22.03
C ALA A 15 -0.95 -5.37 -20.71
N PHE A 16 -0.12 -4.32 -20.74
CA PHE A 16 0.21 -3.52 -19.56
C PHE A 16 -0.91 -2.55 -19.16
N ALA A 17 -2.13 -2.74 -19.69
CA ALA A 17 -3.35 -2.11 -19.22
C ALA A 17 -3.67 -2.56 -17.79
N SER A 18 -2.92 -2.01 -16.82
CA SER A 18 -3.39 -1.72 -15.47
C SER A 18 -4.31 -2.80 -14.90
N CYS A 19 -3.77 -3.94 -14.46
CA CYS A 19 -4.53 -4.93 -13.69
C CYS A 19 -4.98 -4.30 -12.36
N LYS A 20 -6.06 -3.53 -12.44
CA LYS A 20 -6.83 -3.00 -11.32
C LYS A 20 -7.40 -4.20 -10.62
N LYS A 21 -6.95 -4.43 -9.40
CA LYS A 21 -7.42 -5.52 -8.53
C LYS A 21 -7.80 -4.90 -7.20
N ASP A 22 -8.57 -5.65 -6.44
CA ASP A 22 -8.82 -5.29 -5.05
C ASP A 22 -7.53 -5.53 -4.27
N ARG A 23 -7.17 -4.56 -3.44
CA ARG A 23 -5.96 -4.58 -2.62
C ARG A 23 -6.34 -4.22 -1.20
N VAL A 24 -5.78 -4.93 -0.23
CA VAL A 24 -6.03 -4.69 1.18
C VAL A 24 -4.84 -3.94 1.74
N CYS A 25 -5.10 -2.84 2.44
CA CYS A 25 -4.13 -2.12 3.23
C CYS A 25 -4.39 -2.46 4.70
N GLU A 26 -3.38 -2.96 5.36
CA GLU A 26 -3.43 -3.33 6.77
C GLU A 26 -2.64 -2.29 7.55
N CYS A 27 -3.30 -1.59 8.47
CA CYS A 27 -2.72 -0.58 9.34
C CYS A 27 -2.65 -1.11 10.76
N THR A 28 -1.45 -1.16 11.33
CA THR A 28 -1.22 -1.52 12.72
C THR A 28 -0.95 -0.27 13.53
N TRP A 29 -1.89 0.04 14.40
CA TRP A 29 -1.81 1.08 15.41
C TRP A 29 -1.20 0.48 16.66
N SER A 30 -0.11 1.07 17.15
CA SER A 30 0.51 0.68 18.41
C SER A 30 0.83 1.89 19.26
N THR A 31 0.66 1.74 20.56
CA THR A 31 1.04 2.71 21.56
C THR A 31 1.96 2.02 22.56
N THR A 32 3.13 2.63 22.78
CA THR A 32 4.05 2.24 23.84
C THR A 32 3.88 3.24 24.96
N ASP A 33 3.46 2.75 26.13
CA ASP A 33 3.36 3.52 27.37
C ASP A 33 4.42 2.98 28.35
N PRO A 34 5.36 3.80 28.85
CA PRO A 34 6.33 3.34 29.84
C PRO A 34 5.73 3.09 31.24
N ALA A 35 4.52 3.60 31.52
CA ALA A 35 3.83 3.49 32.81
C ALA A 35 2.63 2.50 32.80
N ALA A 36 2.20 2.02 31.63
CA ALA A 36 1.10 1.07 31.49
C ALA A 36 1.39 0.01 30.40
N ALA A 37 0.55 -1.02 30.31
CA ALA A 37 0.62 -1.94 29.17
C ALA A 37 0.25 -1.18 27.89
N GLY A 38 1.17 -1.13 26.93
CA GLY A 38 0.88 -0.61 25.59
C GLY A 38 -0.25 -1.37 24.90
N PHE A 39 -0.84 -0.76 23.88
CA PHE A 39 -1.92 -1.35 23.11
C PHE A 39 -1.55 -1.43 21.63
N THR A 40 -1.96 -2.51 20.97
CA THR A 40 -1.83 -2.71 19.52
C THR A 40 -3.16 -3.12 18.93
N GLN A 41 -3.55 -2.51 17.82
CA GLN A 41 -4.73 -2.82 17.03
C GLN A 41 -4.38 -2.83 15.55
N THR A 42 -5.03 -3.72 14.81
CA THR A 42 -4.88 -3.83 13.36
C THR A 42 -6.22 -3.57 12.69
N GLU A 43 -6.21 -2.74 11.65
CA GLU A 43 -7.37 -2.41 10.83
C GLU A 43 -7.07 -2.67 9.36
N GLU A 44 -8.05 -3.19 8.62
CA GLU A 44 -7.92 -3.47 7.20
C GLU A 44 -8.84 -2.55 6.38
N THR A 45 -8.29 -1.90 5.36
CA THR A 45 -9.04 -1.11 4.38
C THR A 45 -8.86 -1.72 2.99
N THR A 46 -9.98 -1.98 2.30
CA THR A 46 -9.95 -2.55 0.94
C THR A 46 -10.08 -1.46 -0.12
N TYR A 47 -9.04 -1.28 -0.92
CA TYR A 47 -9.07 -0.46 -2.13
C TYR A 47 -9.56 -1.29 -3.32
N LYS A 48 -10.74 -0.96 -3.83
CA LYS A 48 -11.36 -1.72 -4.93
C LYS A 48 -10.84 -1.28 -6.30
N LYS A 49 -10.50 -2.24 -7.15
CA LYS A 49 -10.09 -2.02 -8.56
C LYS A 49 -9.06 -0.89 -8.72
N VAL A 50 -8.01 -0.89 -7.89
CA VAL A 50 -6.93 0.10 -7.97
C VAL A 50 -5.67 -0.51 -8.58
N LYS A 51 -4.82 0.36 -9.16
CA LYS A 51 -3.46 -0.02 -9.53
C LYS A 51 -2.66 -0.29 -8.26
N LYS A 52 -1.73 -1.24 -8.30
CA LYS A 52 -0.83 -1.52 -7.16
C LYS A 52 -0.09 -0.26 -6.71
N SER A 53 0.45 0.54 -7.64
CA SER A 53 1.19 1.77 -7.30
C SER A 53 0.35 2.78 -6.53
N VAL A 54 -0.89 2.99 -6.94
CA VAL A 54 -1.83 3.91 -6.25
C VAL A 54 -2.22 3.35 -4.88
N ALA A 55 -2.43 2.04 -4.78
CA ALA A 55 -2.75 1.40 -3.51
C ALA A 55 -1.58 1.52 -2.51
N VAL A 56 -0.35 1.35 -2.98
CA VAL A 56 0.88 1.54 -2.19
C VAL A 56 0.98 2.99 -1.72
N GLU A 57 0.88 3.96 -2.64
CA GLU A 57 0.96 5.39 -2.30
C GLU A 57 -0.09 5.80 -1.26
N ASN A 58 -1.34 5.38 -1.43
CA ASN A 58 -2.42 5.71 -0.49
C ASN A 58 -2.30 4.95 0.85
N CYS A 59 -1.80 3.71 0.83
CA CYS A 59 -1.65 2.90 2.04
C CYS A 59 -0.46 3.35 2.88
N GLU A 60 0.70 3.57 2.26
CA GLU A 60 1.92 3.86 3.00
C GLU A 60 2.01 5.34 3.41
N SER A 61 1.36 6.26 2.68
CA SER A 61 1.37 7.70 3.01
C SER A 61 0.71 8.06 4.34
N ILE A 62 -0.12 7.19 4.89
CA ILE A 62 -0.78 7.37 6.19
C ILE A 62 0.03 6.76 7.34
N SER A 63 1.17 6.12 7.06
CA SER A 63 2.07 5.61 8.10
C SER A 63 2.78 6.76 8.80
N TYR A 64 2.82 6.72 10.13
CA TYR A 64 3.54 7.72 10.91
C TYR A 64 4.00 7.17 12.24
N GLN A 65 4.97 7.85 12.83
CA GLN A 65 5.39 7.62 14.20
C GLN A 65 5.51 8.97 14.90
N THR A 66 4.91 9.05 16.08
CA THR A 66 4.94 10.24 16.92
C THR A 66 5.47 9.86 18.29
N THR A 67 6.46 10.60 18.76
CA THR A 67 7.01 10.45 20.10
C THR A 67 6.61 11.66 20.93
N ALA A 68 5.93 11.44 22.06
CA ALA A 68 5.61 12.50 23.00
C ALA A 68 6.86 12.86 23.83
N PRO A 69 7.38 14.10 23.74
CA PRO A 69 8.68 14.45 24.30
C PRO A 69 8.73 14.45 25.84
N VAL A 70 7.59 14.55 26.51
CA VAL A 70 7.54 14.74 27.98
C VAL A 70 7.37 13.42 28.75
N ALA A 71 6.92 12.36 28.09
CA ALA A 71 6.54 11.13 28.79
C ALA A 71 6.91 9.83 28.04
N GLY A 72 7.67 9.92 26.95
CA GLY A 72 8.22 8.74 26.26
C GLY A 72 7.18 7.87 25.55
N PHE A 73 5.94 8.34 25.42
CA PHE A 73 4.92 7.64 24.66
C PHE A 73 5.31 7.61 23.18
N ILE A 74 5.28 6.41 22.59
CA ILE A 74 5.47 6.23 21.15
C ILE A 74 4.16 5.75 20.58
N THR A 75 3.56 6.54 19.69
CA THR A 75 2.44 6.12 18.86
C THR A 75 2.97 5.81 17.47
N THR A 76 2.74 4.59 17.01
CA THR A 76 3.10 4.17 15.65
C THR A 76 1.85 3.74 14.93
N ASN A 77 1.65 4.26 13.73
CA ASN A 77 0.71 3.74 12.76
C ASN A 77 1.52 3.22 11.56
N ASP A 78 1.58 1.90 11.40
CA ASP A 78 2.31 1.25 10.30
C ASP A 78 1.33 0.62 9.33
N CYS A 79 1.22 1.18 8.13
CA CYS A 79 0.28 0.75 7.11
C CYS A 79 1.02 0.10 5.94
N LYS A 80 0.64 -1.14 5.61
CA LYS A 80 1.26 -1.94 4.54
C LYS A 80 0.22 -2.59 3.64
N LEU A 81 0.53 -2.62 2.34
CA LEU A 81 -0.30 -3.31 1.37
C LEU A 81 -0.09 -4.83 1.44
N LYS A 82 -1.18 -5.58 1.54
CA LYS A 82 -1.24 -7.05 1.59
C LYS A 82 -1.46 -7.68 0.20
#